data_AF-A0AB39PLX2-F1
#
_entry.id   AF-A0AB39PLX2-F1
#
_cell.length_a   1.000
_cell.length_b   1.000
_cell.length_c   1.000
_cell.angle_alpha   90.00
_cell.angle_beta   90.00
_cell.angle_gamma   90.00
#
_symmetry.space_group_name_H-M   'P 1'
#
loop_
_entity.id
_entity.type
_entity.pdbx_description
1 polymer ?
#
loop_
_entity_poly.entity_id
_entity_poly.type
_entity_poly.pdbx_seq_one_letter_code
_entity_poly.pdbx_strand_id
1 'polypeptide(L)'
;MRVWHSLWLRRIDTKIAAVQQRGAEQKRGERNRPPTPDGIVELGIGNGRPDTEVHVDGCYAAGTRQRAVSRHEAQRLLAVGLRACSHCHPDTELGILDCPLAHSASSAELRRKVTGLLEAPQLTPA
;
A
#
# COMPACT_ATOMS: atom_id res chain seq x y z
N MET A 1 10.01 59.33 23.24
CA MET A 1 9.26 58.59 22.18
C MET A 1 10.07 57.53 21.40
N ARG A 2 11.40 57.69 21.18
CA ARG A 2 12.18 56.75 20.33
C ARG A 2 12.34 55.31 20.88
N VAL A 3 12.48 55.15 22.20
CA VAL A 3 12.69 53.82 22.84
C VAL A 3 11.47 52.91 22.71
N TRP A 4 10.27 53.47 22.82
CA TRP A 4 9.05 52.67 22.73
C TRP A 4 8.80 52.18 21.31
N HIS A 5 9.14 53.01 20.32
CA HIS A 5 9.08 52.67 18.90
C HIS A 5 10.02 51.50 18.55
N SER A 6 11.27 51.52 19.03
CA SER A 6 12.22 50.43 18.77
C SER A 6 11.82 49.11 19.42
N LEU A 7 11.24 49.15 20.64
CA LEU A 7 10.69 47.95 21.28
C LEU A 7 9.52 47.35 20.50
N TRP A 8 8.66 48.20 19.93
CA TRP A 8 7.53 47.76 19.14
C TRP A 8 7.96 47.13 17.81
N LEU A 9 8.90 47.74 17.09
CA LEU A 9 9.48 47.16 15.88
C LEU A 9 10.13 45.80 16.14
N ARG A 10 10.97 45.70 17.18
CA ARG A 10 11.59 44.40 17.56
C ARG A 10 10.55 43.32 17.81
N ARG A 11 9.42 43.67 18.43
CA ARG A 11 8.31 42.72 18.68
C ARG A 11 7.65 42.28 17.37
N ILE A 12 7.47 43.17 16.41
CA ILE A 12 6.93 42.85 15.08
C ILE A 12 7.91 41.94 14.33
N ASP A 13 9.18 42.31 14.29
CA ASP A 13 10.22 41.54 13.60
C ASP A 13 10.32 40.12 14.17
N THR A 14 10.25 39.98 15.50
CA THR A 14 10.20 38.67 16.16
C THR A 14 9.01 37.83 15.70
N LYS A 15 7.82 38.44 15.57
CA LYS A 15 6.63 37.73 15.08
C LYS A 15 6.76 37.34 13.60
N ILE A 16 7.30 38.23 12.77
CA ILE A 16 7.56 37.97 11.35
C ILE A 16 8.52 36.78 11.21
N ALA A 17 9.64 36.81 11.93
CA ALA A 17 10.63 35.73 11.91
C ALA A 17 10.00 34.39 12.34
N ALA A 18 9.18 34.37 13.39
CA ALA A 18 8.51 33.16 13.84
C ALA A 18 7.51 32.60 12.80
N VAL A 19 6.77 33.46 12.09
CA VAL A 19 5.89 33.04 11.00
C VAL A 19 6.70 32.48 9.83
N GLN A 20 7.78 33.16 9.44
CA GLN A 20 8.66 32.74 8.36
C GLN A 20 9.31 31.39 8.66
N GLN A 21 9.74 31.16 9.90
CA GLN A 21 10.31 29.89 10.35
C GLN A 21 9.30 28.75 10.21
N ARG A 22 8.06 28.93 10.69
CA ARG A 22 7.00 27.92 10.54
C ARG A 22 6.70 27.63 9.06
N GLY A 23 6.66 28.66 8.22
CA GLY A 23 6.46 28.48 6.78
C GLY A 23 7.62 27.72 6.10
N ALA A 24 8.86 27.97 6.52
CA ALA A 24 10.03 27.25 6.03
C ALA A 24 10.03 25.79 6.48
N GLU A 25 9.62 25.52 7.73
CA GLU A 25 9.48 24.17 8.26
C GLU A 25 8.39 23.38 7.53
N GLN A 26 7.22 23.98 7.27
CA GLN A 26 6.16 23.35 6.47
C GLN A 26 6.64 22.99 5.07
N LYS A 27 7.29 23.92 4.36
CA LYS A 27 7.85 23.66 3.03
C LYS A 27 8.93 22.58 3.05
N ARG A 28 9.77 22.54 4.09
CA ARG A 28 10.75 21.47 4.29
C ARG A 28 10.06 20.13 4.55
N GLY A 29 9.02 20.13 5.37
CA GLY A 29 8.20 18.96 5.65
C GLY A 29 7.51 18.41 4.41
N GLU A 30 6.99 19.27 3.53
CA GLU A 30 6.40 18.87 2.25
C GLU A 30 7.44 18.28 1.29
N ARG A 31 8.61 18.93 1.14
CA ARG A 31 9.70 18.45 0.27
C ARG A 31 10.32 17.14 0.75
N ASN A 32 10.39 16.96 2.07
CA ASN A 32 10.99 15.78 2.69
C ASN A 32 9.95 14.73 3.11
N ARG A 33 8.65 14.95 2.81
CA ARG A 33 7.61 13.99 3.14
C ARG A 33 7.92 12.71 2.34
N PRO A 34 8.08 11.55 3.01
CA PRO A 34 8.19 10.29 2.30
C PRO A 34 6.97 10.13 1.37
N PRO A 35 7.14 9.55 0.18
CA PRO A 35 6.01 9.23 -0.67
C PRO A 35 5.00 8.40 0.12
N THR A 36 3.71 8.64 -0.11
CA THR A 36 2.64 7.82 0.46
C THR A 36 2.96 6.36 0.15
N PRO A 37 2.98 5.47 1.15
CA PRO A 37 3.28 4.08 0.89
C PRO A 37 2.18 3.47 0.03
N ASP A 38 2.55 2.60 -0.92
CA ASP A 38 1.56 1.91 -1.76
C ASP A 38 0.78 0.85 -0.97
N GLY A 39 1.28 0.45 0.20
CA GLY A 39 0.64 -0.52 1.08
C GLY A 39 1.12 -0.43 2.51
N ILE A 40 0.36 -1.07 3.40
CA ILE A 40 0.66 -1.15 4.84
C ILE A 40 0.62 -2.61 5.29
N VAL A 41 1.46 -2.94 6.26
CA VAL A 41 1.52 -4.28 6.84
C VAL A 41 1.17 -4.21 8.32
N GLU A 42 0.19 -5.00 8.72
CA GLU A 42 -0.23 -5.11 10.11
C GLU A 42 0.73 -6.01 10.89
N LEU A 43 1.19 -5.50 12.04
CA LEU A 43 2.12 -6.16 12.93
C LEU A 43 1.37 -6.85 14.06
N GLY A 44 1.76 -8.10 14.36
CA GLY A 44 1.18 -8.82 15.49
C GLY A 44 1.47 -8.15 16.86
N ILE A 45 0.81 -8.61 17.92
CA ILE A 45 0.75 -7.98 19.26
C ILE A 45 2.04 -7.96 20.15
N GLY A 46 3.21 -7.43 19.80
CA GLY A 46 4.38 -7.26 20.73
C GLY A 46 5.75 -7.70 20.20
N ASN A 47 6.80 -7.73 21.04
CA ASN A 47 8.21 -7.60 20.62
C ASN A 47 8.68 -8.65 19.58
N GLY A 48 9.19 -8.17 18.44
CA GLY A 48 9.73 -9.01 17.36
C GLY A 48 8.68 -9.74 16.51
N ARG A 49 7.41 -9.31 16.56
CA ARG A 49 6.33 -10.09 15.96
C ARG A 49 6.31 -10.06 14.43
N PRO A 50 5.94 -11.20 13.83
CA PRO A 50 5.81 -11.33 12.40
C PRO A 50 4.68 -10.45 11.88
N ASP A 51 4.89 -9.99 10.66
CA ASP A 51 3.86 -9.41 9.81
C ASP A 51 2.67 -10.38 9.78
N THR A 52 1.45 -9.85 9.91
CA THR A 52 0.21 -10.66 10.03
C THR A 52 -0.65 -10.57 8.78
N GLU A 53 -0.83 -9.37 8.25
CA GLU A 53 -1.71 -9.12 7.11
C GLU A 53 -1.23 -7.91 6.31
N VAL A 54 -1.31 -8.00 4.99
CA VAL A 54 -1.05 -6.89 4.06
C VAL A 54 -2.36 -6.18 3.77
N HIS A 55 -2.32 -4.85 3.70
CA HIS A 55 -3.42 -4.01 3.28
C HIS A 55 -2.93 -2.95 2.29
N VAL A 56 -3.86 -2.35 1.54
CA VAL A 56 -3.61 -1.10 0.80
C VAL A 56 -3.60 0.07 1.79
N ASP A 57 -2.95 1.18 1.41
CA ASP A 57 -2.92 2.37 2.25
C ASP A 57 -4.35 2.89 2.54
N GLY A 58 -4.63 3.24 3.79
CA GLY A 58 -5.94 3.74 4.21
C GLY A 58 -7.05 2.70 4.41
N CYS A 59 -6.74 1.40 4.42
CA CYS A 59 -7.74 0.37 4.75
C CYS A 59 -8.33 0.57 6.16
N TYR A 60 -9.66 0.69 6.26
CA TYR A 60 -10.34 0.88 7.54
C TYR A 60 -10.23 -0.34 8.48
N ALA A 61 -10.00 -1.52 7.92
CA ALA A 61 -9.88 -2.77 8.67
C ALA A 61 -8.45 -3.01 9.18
N ALA A 62 -7.49 -2.16 8.80
CA ALA A 62 -6.12 -2.26 9.29
C ALA A 62 -6.06 -1.87 10.77
N GLY A 63 -5.38 -2.70 11.56
CA GLY A 63 -5.10 -2.38 12.96
C GLY A 63 -4.20 -1.15 13.12
N THR A 64 -4.20 -0.58 14.33
CA THR A 64 -3.36 0.60 14.65
C THR A 64 -1.85 0.33 14.59
N ARG A 65 -1.44 -0.94 14.58
CA ARG A 65 -0.05 -1.38 14.55
C ARG A 65 0.36 -1.73 13.13
N GLN A 66 0.65 -0.71 12.35
CA GLN A 66 0.98 -0.85 10.94
C GLN A 66 2.34 -0.26 10.59
N ARG A 67 3.02 -0.88 9.62
CA ARG A 67 4.23 -0.38 9.00
C ARG A 67 3.97 -0.08 7.52
N ALA A 68 4.37 1.10 7.09
CA ALA A 68 4.38 1.50 5.69
C ALA A 68 5.37 0.63 4.89
N VAL A 69 4.93 0.09 3.76
CA VAL A 69 5.77 -0.70 2.85
C VAL A 69 5.63 -0.22 1.41
N SER A 70 6.68 -0.43 0.61
CA SER A 70 6.61 -0.19 -0.83
C SER A 70 5.74 -1.24 -1.52
N ARG A 71 5.19 -0.91 -2.71
CA ARG A 71 4.46 -1.89 -3.55
C ARG A 71 5.25 -3.19 -3.73
N HIS A 72 6.53 -3.11 -4.05
CA HIS A 72 7.36 -4.29 -4.29
C HIS A 72 7.60 -5.12 -3.02
N GLU A 73 7.68 -4.49 -1.85
CA GLU A 73 7.76 -5.20 -0.56
C GLU A 73 6.44 -5.89 -0.21
N ALA A 74 5.30 -5.20 -0.38
CA ALA A 74 3.98 -5.80 -0.20
C ALA A 74 3.77 -7.02 -1.13
N GLN A 75 4.20 -6.91 -2.39
CA GLN A 75 4.17 -8.04 -3.33
C GLN A 75 5.00 -9.22 -2.87
N ARG A 76 6.22 -8.99 -2.37
CA ARG A 76 7.07 -10.06 -1.82
C ARG A 76 6.44 -10.73 -0.60
N LEU A 77 5.84 -9.95 0.30
CA LEU A 77 5.19 -10.50 1.49
C LEU A 77 4.00 -11.40 1.13
N LEU A 78 3.18 -10.96 0.18
CA LEU A 78 2.09 -11.77 -0.37
C LEU A 78 2.62 -13.04 -1.07
N ALA A 79 3.72 -12.93 -1.81
CA ALA A 79 4.36 -14.09 -2.47
C ALA A 79 4.96 -15.10 -1.48
N VAL A 80 5.44 -14.65 -0.31
CA VAL A 80 5.93 -15.53 0.77
C VAL A 80 4.77 -16.17 1.56
N GLY A 81 3.52 -15.83 1.24
CA GLY A 81 2.32 -16.42 1.81
C GLY A 81 1.75 -15.64 2.99
N LEU A 82 2.15 -14.37 3.16
CA LEU A 82 1.48 -13.49 4.11
C LEU A 82 0.04 -13.23 3.65
N ARG A 83 -0.90 -13.15 4.60
CA ARG A 83 -2.31 -12.99 4.26
C ARG A 83 -2.59 -11.62 3.64
N ALA A 84 -3.41 -11.62 2.59
CA ALA A 84 -4.04 -10.42 2.05
C ALA A 84 -5.31 -10.12 2.84
N CYS A 85 -5.52 -8.85 3.18
CA CYS A 85 -6.79 -8.43 3.77
C CYS A 85 -7.96 -8.67 2.81
N SER A 86 -9.00 -9.35 3.29
CA SER A 86 -10.21 -9.64 2.54
C SER A 86 -11.10 -8.42 2.27
N HIS A 87 -10.84 -7.27 2.93
CA HIS A 87 -11.62 -6.06 2.73
C HIS A 87 -11.07 -5.16 1.62
N CYS A 88 -9.74 -5.07 1.51
CA CYS A 88 -9.09 -4.21 0.52
C CYS A 88 -8.45 -4.96 -0.66
N HIS A 89 -8.39 -6.30 -0.61
CA HIS A 89 -7.86 -7.15 -1.69
C HIS A 89 -6.55 -6.60 -2.30
N PRO A 90 -5.50 -6.42 -1.48
CA PRO A 90 -4.24 -5.83 -1.92
C PRO A 90 -3.54 -6.68 -2.98
N ASP A 91 -3.80 -7.98 -3.04
CA ASP A 91 -3.34 -8.88 -4.09
C ASP A 91 -3.83 -8.48 -5.50
N THR A 92 -5.06 -7.97 -5.58
CA THR A 92 -5.67 -7.48 -6.81
C THR A 92 -5.19 -6.06 -7.14
N GLU A 93 -5.23 -5.13 -6.19
CA GLU A 93 -4.78 -3.75 -6.42
C GLU A 93 -3.27 -3.61 -6.67
N LEU A 94 -2.47 -4.49 -6.07
CA LEU A 94 -1.02 -4.51 -6.29
C LEU A 94 -0.62 -5.26 -7.57
N GLY A 95 -1.58 -5.86 -8.30
CA GLY A 95 -1.39 -6.50 -9.60
C GLY A 95 -0.66 -7.84 -9.56
N ILE A 96 -0.72 -8.57 -8.46
CA ILE A 96 0.01 -9.86 -8.31
C ILE A 96 -0.66 -10.97 -9.13
N LEU A 97 -1.97 -10.88 -9.32
CA LEU A 97 -2.76 -11.82 -10.13
C LEU A 97 -2.70 -11.52 -11.64
N ASP A 98 -2.29 -10.30 -12.01
CA ASP A 98 -2.14 -9.87 -13.39
C ASP A 98 -0.70 -10.05 -13.85
N CYS A 99 -0.30 -11.30 -14.05
CA CYS A 99 0.86 -11.61 -14.87
C CYS A 99 0.45 -11.46 -16.36
N PRO A 100 0.80 -10.38 -17.08
CA PRO A 100 0.34 -10.17 -18.46
C PRO A 100 0.83 -11.24 -19.46
N LEU A 101 1.72 -12.14 -19.04
CA LEU A 101 2.25 -13.23 -19.86
C LEU A 101 1.58 -14.60 -19.60
N ALA A 102 0.70 -14.75 -18.60
CA ALA A 102 0.12 -16.06 -18.24
C ALA A 102 -1.31 -16.31 -18.78
N HIS A 103 -2.01 -15.26 -19.22
CA HIS A 103 -3.47 -15.33 -19.41
C HIS A 103 -3.90 -15.64 -20.85
N SER A 104 -3.01 -15.48 -21.84
CA SER A 104 -3.36 -15.67 -23.26
C SER A 104 -3.32 -17.12 -23.73
N ALA A 105 -2.66 -18.04 -23.01
CA ALA A 105 -2.52 -19.44 -23.42
C ALA A 105 -3.40 -20.42 -22.64
N SER A 106 -3.73 -20.15 -21.37
CA SER A 106 -4.29 -21.17 -20.46
C SER A 106 -5.82 -21.34 -20.54
N SER A 107 -6.59 -20.25 -20.70
CA SER A 107 -8.06 -20.33 -20.64
C SER A 107 -8.72 -21.00 -21.85
N ALA A 108 -8.15 -20.88 -23.04
CA ALA A 108 -8.67 -21.55 -24.24
C ALA A 108 -8.36 -23.06 -24.26
N GLU A 109 -7.23 -23.45 -23.68
CA GLU A 109 -6.76 -24.83 -23.63
C GLU A 109 -7.47 -25.64 -22.54
N LEU A 110 -7.76 -25.02 -21.39
CA LEU A 110 -8.58 -25.61 -20.32
C LEU A 110 -10.03 -25.83 -20.76
N ARG A 111 -10.63 -24.90 -21.52
CA ARG A 111 -11.98 -25.09 -22.08
C ARG A 111 -12.02 -26.27 -23.08
N ARG A 112 -11.02 -26.40 -23.96
CA ARG A 112 -10.90 -27.57 -24.85
C ARG A 112 -10.76 -28.89 -24.11
N LYS A 113 -9.95 -28.93 -23.04
CA LYS A 113 -9.77 -30.12 -22.20
C LYS A 113 -11.03 -30.53 -21.45
N VAL A 114 -11.82 -29.55 -20.99
CA VAL A 114 -13.10 -29.81 -20.30
C VAL A 114 -14.17 -30.27 -21.28
N THR A 115 -14.27 -29.68 -22.47
CA THR A 115 -15.25 -30.11 -23.48
C THR A 115 -14.88 -31.43 -24.16
N GLY A 116 -13.57 -31.77 -24.23
CA GLY A 116 -13.09 -33.04 -24.79
C GLY A 116 -13.21 -34.26 -23.87
N LEU A 117 -13.62 -34.10 -22.60
CA LEU A 117 -13.81 -35.21 -21.66
C LEU A 117 -15.25 -35.76 -21.64
N LEU A 118 -16.17 -35.20 -22.44
CA LEU A 118 -17.58 -35.63 -22.49
C LEU A 118 -17.92 -36.54 -23.68
N GLU A 119 -16.96 -36.94 -24.50
CA GLU A 119 -17.19 -37.98 -25.53
C GLU A 119 -16.52 -39.29 -25.12
N ALA A 120 -17.26 -40.06 -24.32
CA ALA A 120 -16.98 -41.47 -24.10
C ALA A 120 -17.34 -42.26 -25.37
N PRO A 121 -16.49 -43.20 -25.82
CA PRO A 121 -16.84 -44.15 -26.87
C PRO A 121 -17.89 -45.13 -26.34
N GLN A 122 -19.03 -45.22 -27.04
CA GLN A 122 -20.03 -46.26 -26.80
C GLN A 122 -19.41 -47.61 -27.19
N LEU A 123 -19.11 -48.44 -26.19
CA LEU A 123 -18.80 -49.86 -26.40
C LEU A 123 -20.12 -50.63 -26.60
N THR A 124 -20.17 -51.39 -27.69
CA THR A 124 -21.17 -52.40 -28.10
C THR A 124 -21.33 -53.55 -27.08
N PRO A 125 -22.48 -54.25 -27.07
CA PRO A 125 -22.56 -55.60 -27.68
C PRO A 125 -23.94 -55.87 -28.34
N ALA A 126 -24.20 -56.89 -29.18
CA ALA A 126 -23.58 -58.17 -29.50
C ALA A 126 -23.85 -58.53 -30.98
#